data_AF-A0A495SB68-F1
#
_entry.id   AF-A0A495SB68-F1
#
_cell.length_a   1.000
_cell.length_b   1.000
_cell.length_c   1.000
_cell.angle_alpha   90.00
_cell.angle_beta   90.00
_cell.angle_gamma   90.00
#
_symmetry.space_group_name_H-M   'P 1'
#
loop_
_entity.id
_entity.type
_entity.pdbx_description
1 polymer ?
#
loop_
_entity_poly.entity_id
_entity_poly.type
_entity_poly.pdbx_seq_one_letter_code
_entity_poly.pdbx_strand_id
1 'polypeptide(L)'
;MSIQALEKYLPQHTLQYLKVWFADYYIHIKITKNRDSKLGDYRKLPDNSHEITINSTLVPQLFFFVLTHELAHLIAFEKYGKRISPHGHEWKDTFRQMLLQSIEVYEEELKPIIVKFSKSPKANFMSSPDLVKYFHIEKQDDNLLFIQELQKGEYFIYRREKYLLEGLIKKNYLCKNLATGRKYSFKPLARVEKCT
;
A
#
# COMPACT_ATOMS: atom_id res chain seq x y z
N MET A 1 11.13 12.58 14.81
CA MET A 1 10.88 11.38 15.64
C MET A 1 12.13 10.51 15.53
N SER A 2 12.67 9.99 16.63
CA SER A 2 13.82 9.07 16.57
C SER A 2 13.40 7.72 15.99
N ILE A 3 14.34 6.96 15.42
CA ILE A 3 14.06 5.63 14.84
C ILE A 3 13.46 4.70 15.90
N GLN A 4 13.90 4.80 17.17
CA GLN A 4 13.38 3.99 18.28
C GLN A 4 11.86 4.21 18.50
N ALA A 5 11.36 5.43 18.30
CA ALA A 5 9.93 5.71 18.48
C ALA A 5 9.03 5.06 17.40
N LEU A 6 9.63 4.51 16.33
CA LEU A 6 8.91 3.75 15.31
C LEU A 6 8.75 2.27 15.66
N GLU A 7 9.47 1.74 16.66
CA GLU A 7 9.48 0.31 17.00
C GLU A 7 8.07 -0.24 17.21
N LYS A 8 7.18 0.53 17.84
CA LYS A 8 5.78 0.12 18.08
C LYS A 8 4.92 -0.04 16.82
N TYR A 9 5.38 0.43 15.65
CA TYR A 9 4.69 0.31 14.37
C TYR A 9 5.33 -0.72 13.44
N LEU A 10 6.45 -1.32 13.84
CA LEU A 10 7.29 -2.13 12.98
C LEU A 10 7.37 -3.57 13.48
N PRO A 11 7.57 -4.55 12.59
CA PRO A 11 7.92 -5.90 13.00
C PRO A 11 9.26 -5.92 13.75
N GLN A 12 9.52 -7.00 14.48
CA GLN A 12 10.80 -7.21 15.13
C GLN A 12 11.94 -7.25 14.10
N HIS A 13 13.17 -6.99 14.55
CA HIS A 13 14.39 -7.02 13.72
C HIS A 13 14.44 -6.02 12.54
N THR A 14 13.47 -5.10 12.44
CA THR A 14 13.44 -4.05 11.40
C THR A 14 14.56 -3.01 11.54
N LEU A 15 14.95 -2.68 12.78
CA LEU A 15 15.80 -1.54 13.08
C LEU A 15 17.18 -1.58 12.42
N GLN A 16 17.75 -2.77 12.23
CA GLN A 16 19.06 -2.93 11.59
C GLN A 16 19.05 -2.38 10.16
N TYR A 17 17.95 -2.58 9.43
CA TYR A 17 17.79 -2.09 8.06
C TYR A 17 17.54 -0.59 8.04
N LEU A 18 16.66 -0.09 8.93
CA LEU A 18 16.37 1.35 9.01
C LEU A 18 17.61 2.16 9.39
N LYS A 19 18.46 1.67 10.31
CA LYS A 19 19.72 2.35 10.65
C LYS A 19 20.60 2.58 9.43
N VAL A 20 20.69 1.58 8.54
CA VAL A 20 21.46 1.70 7.29
C VAL A 20 20.78 2.68 6.32
N TRP A 21 19.46 2.57 6.13
CA TRP A 21 18.74 3.39 5.16
C TRP A 21 18.62 4.87 5.55
N PHE A 22 18.78 5.18 6.84
CA PHE A 22 18.63 6.54 7.38
C PHE A 22 19.98 7.23 7.59
N ALA A 23 21.10 6.50 7.59
CA ALA A 23 22.38 6.96 8.14
C ALA A 23 22.82 8.34 7.61
N ASP A 24 22.64 8.56 6.31
CA ASP A 24 23.15 9.76 5.62
C ASP A 24 22.09 10.88 5.50
N TYR A 25 20.88 10.70 6.05
CA TYR A 25 19.73 11.55 5.74
C TYR A 25 19.03 12.10 6.98
N TYR A 26 18.72 13.40 6.94
CA TYR A 26 17.84 14.02 7.92
C TYR A 26 16.38 13.87 7.48
N ILE A 27 15.67 12.92 8.11
CA ILE A 27 14.31 12.51 7.75
C ILE A 27 13.31 12.84 8.87
N HIS A 28 12.31 13.64 8.52
CA HIS A 28 11.13 13.89 9.34
C HIS A 28 10.06 12.82 9.11
N ILE A 29 9.93 11.88 10.05
CA ILE A 29 8.84 10.89 10.00
C ILE A 29 7.63 11.38 10.79
N LYS A 30 6.48 11.36 10.12
CA LYS A 30 5.17 11.73 10.69
C LYS A 30 4.20 10.56 10.58
N ILE A 31 3.72 10.11 11.72
CA ILE A 31 2.63 9.14 11.80
C ILE A 31 1.32 9.92 11.76
N THR A 32 0.45 9.56 10.82
CA THR A 32 -0.77 10.31 10.50
C THR A 32 -2.01 9.46 10.74
N LYS A 33 -3.16 10.10 10.94
CA LYS A 33 -4.45 9.39 10.98
C LYS A 33 -4.75 8.72 9.62
N ASN A 34 -5.75 7.84 9.59
CA ASN A 34 -6.13 7.15 8.36
C ASN A 34 -6.46 8.14 7.23
N ARG A 35 -5.92 7.87 6.04
CA ARG A 35 -6.26 8.55 4.78
C ARG A 35 -6.56 7.48 3.74
N ASP A 36 -7.71 7.61 3.09
CA ASP A 36 -8.14 6.62 2.08
C ASP A 36 -7.44 6.81 0.73
N SER A 37 -6.86 7.99 0.48
CA SER A 37 -6.22 8.32 -0.80
C SER A 37 -4.76 7.86 -0.90
N LYS A 38 -4.05 7.72 0.22
CA LYS A 38 -2.65 7.27 0.27
C LYS A 38 -2.32 6.63 1.62
N LEU A 39 -1.51 5.57 1.61
CA LEU A 39 -1.04 4.89 2.83
C LEU A 39 0.22 5.54 3.41
N GLY A 40 1.07 6.07 2.52
CA GLY A 40 2.28 6.81 2.84
C GLY A 40 2.54 7.90 1.81
N ASP A 41 3.54 8.74 2.07
CA ASP A 41 3.98 9.81 1.16
C ASP A 41 5.40 10.24 1.50
N TYR A 42 6.27 10.33 0.50
CA TYR A 42 7.57 10.98 0.59
C TYR A 42 7.56 12.37 -0.08
N ARG A 43 8.21 13.34 0.55
CA ARG A 43 8.53 14.63 -0.07
C ARG A 43 9.91 15.14 0.35
N LYS A 44 10.59 15.82 -0.58
CA LYS A 44 11.76 16.66 -0.27
C LYS A 44 11.29 18.07 0.07
N LEU A 45 11.79 18.63 1.17
CA LEU A 45 11.42 19.96 1.65
C LEU A 45 12.35 21.04 1.07
N PRO A 46 11.94 22.33 1.11
CA PRO A 46 12.74 23.44 0.58
C PRO A 46 14.12 23.61 1.25
N ASP A 47 14.24 23.20 2.52
CA ASP A 47 15.49 23.21 3.29
C ASP A 47 16.40 22.00 2.99
N ASN A 48 16.08 21.23 1.94
CA ASN A 48 16.70 19.97 1.55
C ASN A 48 16.53 18.80 2.53
N SER A 49 15.80 18.96 3.63
CA SER A 49 15.41 17.84 4.48
C SER A 49 14.34 16.97 3.79
N HIS A 50 14.11 15.79 4.36
CA HIS A 50 13.14 14.84 3.83
C HIS A 50 11.96 14.69 4.79
N GLU A 51 10.76 14.49 4.27
CA GLU A 51 9.61 14.10 5.07
C GLU A 51 8.96 12.83 4.53
N ILE A 52 8.66 11.91 5.43
CA ILE A 52 7.88 10.70 5.16
C ILE A 52 6.67 10.69 6.09
N THR A 53 5.48 10.54 5.51
CA THR A 53 4.25 10.34 6.29
C THR A 53 3.71 8.93 6.09
N ILE A 54 3.15 8.31 7.13
CA ILE A 54 2.54 6.97 7.06
C ILE A 54 1.27 6.93 7.92
N ASN A 55 0.23 6.23 7.46
CA ASN A 55 -0.99 6.03 8.24
C ASN A 55 -0.73 5.13 9.46
N SER A 56 -1.22 5.55 10.63
CA SER A 56 -1.09 4.82 11.91
C SER A 56 -1.95 3.56 11.98
N THR A 57 -2.87 3.37 11.04
CA THR A 57 -3.86 2.30 10.99
C THR A 57 -3.36 1.04 10.27
N LEU A 58 -2.13 1.06 9.74
CA LEU A 58 -1.53 -0.08 9.07
C LEU A 58 -1.05 -1.10 10.10
N VAL A 59 -1.27 -2.38 9.81
CA VAL A 59 -0.64 -3.48 10.55
C VAL A 59 0.89 -3.44 10.36
N PRO A 60 1.70 -3.93 11.31
CA PRO A 60 3.16 -3.73 11.31
C PRO A 60 3.86 -4.13 10.00
N GLN A 61 3.51 -5.30 9.44
CA GLN A 61 4.08 -5.77 8.17
C GLN A 61 3.76 -4.83 7.00
N LEU A 62 2.53 -4.30 6.92
CA LEU A 62 2.13 -3.34 5.88
C LEU A 62 2.76 -1.96 6.12
N PHE A 63 2.88 -1.55 7.38
CA PHE A 63 3.55 -0.32 7.75
C PHE A 63 5.01 -0.34 7.27
N PHE A 64 5.74 -1.43 7.54
CA PHE A 64 7.13 -1.57 7.10
C PHE A 64 7.25 -1.59 5.57
N PHE A 65 6.36 -2.30 4.87
CA PHE A 65 6.33 -2.30 3.41
C PHE A 65 6.12 -0.89 2.83
N VAL A 66 5.16 -0.13 3.38
CA VAL A 66 4.88 1.25 2.95
C VAL A 66 6.05 2.18 3.31
N LEU A 67 6.65 2.06 4.49
CA LEU A 67 7.85 2.83 4.85
C LEU A 67 9.00 2.56 3.86
N THR A 68 9.22 1.30 3.50
CA THR A 68 10.22 0.90 2.52
C THR A 68 9.94 1.51 1.14
N HIS A 69 8.67 1.58 0.72
CA HIS A 69 8.27 2.28 -0.51
C HIS A 69 8.67 3.76 -0.51
N GLU A 70 8.35 4.47 0.57
CA GLU A 70 8.63 5.90 0.68
C GLU A 70 10.13 6.19 0.79
N LEU A 71 10.87 5.36 1.53
CA LEU A 71 12.34 5.45 1.60
C LEU A 71 13.00 5.14 0.24
N ALA A 72 12.43 4.23 -0.56
CA ALA A 72 12.94 3.97 -1.89
C ALA A 72 12.83 5.20 -2.81
N HIS A 73 11.81 6.05 -2.65
CA HIS A 73 11.78 7.35 -3.33
C HIS A 73 12.95 8.22 -2.91
N LEU A 74 13.15 8.39 -1.60
CA LEU A 74 14.27 9.16 -1.06
C LEU A 74 15.60 8.68 -1.65
N ILE A 75 15.93 7.41 -1.44
CA ILE A 75 17.23 6.84 -1.83
C ILE A 75 17.43 6.92 -3.34
N ALA A 76 16.39 6.65 -4.13
CA ALA A 76 16.50 6.75 -5.58
C ALA A 76 16.73 8.21 -6.03
N PHE A 77 16.03 9.18 -5.45
CA PHE A 77 16.23 10.59 -5.80
C PHE A 77 17.61 11.11 -5.41
N GLU A 78 18.14 10.69 -4.26
CA GLU A 78 19.49 11.10 -3.83
C GLU A 78 20.58 10.41 -4.67
N LYS A 79 20.39 9.14 -5.06
CA LYS A 79 21.36 8.38 -5.85
C LYS A 79 21.40 8.76 -7.33
N TYR A 80 20.23 8.96 -7.95
CA TYR A 80 20.10 9.13 -9.41
C TYR A 80 19.68 10.54 -9.83
N GLY A 81 19.33 11.40 -8.87
CA GLY A 81 18.95 12.78 -9.10
C GLY A 81 17.44 13.00 -9.30
N LYS A 82 17.01 14.26 -9.19
CA LYS A 82 15.59 14.67 -9.16
C LYS A 82 14.84 14.50 -10.48
N ARG A 83 15.51 14.14 -11.57
CA ARG A 83 14.90 14.01 -12.91
C ARG A 83 14.36 12.60 -13.19
N ILE A 84 14.63 11.63 -12.32
CA ILE A 84 14.08 10.28 -12.49
C ILE A 84 12.55 10.33 -12.43
N SER A 85 11.90 9.47 -13.20
CA SER A 85 10.45 9.34 -13.14
C SER A 85 10.03 8.76 -11.78
N PRO A 86 8.94 9.28 -11.17
CA PRO A 86 8.33 8.62 -10.02
C PRO A 86 7.99 7.18 -10.40
N HIS A 87 8.49 6.24 -9.59
CA HIS A 87 8.32 4.80 -9.84
C HIS A 87 8.91 4.29 -11.16
N GLY A 88 9.90 5.00 -11.71
CA GLY A 88 10.71 4.62 -12.86
C GLY A 88 11.64 3.44 -12.59
N HIS A 89 12.57 3.16 -13.52
CA HIS A 89 13.48 2.02 -13.40
C HIS A 89 14.35 2.11 -12.14
N GLU A 90 14.91 3.28 -11.87
CA GLU A 90 15.79 3.57 -10.75
C GLU A 90 15.08 3.36 -9.40
N TRP A 91 13.84 3.83 -9.29
CA TRP A 91 13.02 3.60 -8.12
C TRP A 91 12.66 2.12 -7.96
N LYS A 92 12.26 1.44 -9.03
CA LYS A 92 11.90 0.00 -8.98
C LYS A 92 13.07 -0.85 -8.54
N ASP A 93 14.26 -0.57 -9.04
CA ASP A 93 15.48 -1.29 -8.69
C ASP A 93 15.87 -1.04 -7.23
N THR A 94 15.80 0.22 -6.79
CA THR A 94 16.04 0.60 -5.38
C THR A 94 15.05 -0.11 -4.46
N PHE A 95 13.75 -0.04 -4.76
CA PHE A 95 12.72 -0.67 -3.94
C PHE A 95 12.85 -2.19 -3.93
N ARG A 96 13.16 -2.81 -5.07
CA ARG A 96 13.44 -4.25 -5.17
C ARG A 96 14.59 -4.65 -4.26
N GLN A 97 15.73 -3.95 -4.33
CA GLN A 97 16.90 -4.24 -3.49
C GLN A 97 16.53 -4.10 -2.01
N MET A 98 15.75 -3.07 -1.66
CA MET A 98 15.30 -2.86 -0.30
C MET A 98 14.38 -3.95 0.24
N LEU A 99 13.43 -4.41 -0.57
CA LEU A 99 12.56 -5.52 -0.18
C LEU A 99 13.34 -6.83 0.01
N LEU A 100 14.31 -7.10 -0.85
CA LEU A 100 15.09 -8.34 -0.79
C LEU A 100 16.10 -8.34 0.35
N GLN A 101 16.77 -7.22 0.63
CA GLN A 101 17.73 -7.15 1.75
C GLN A 101 17.03 -7.28 3.10
N SER A 102 15.79 -6.80 3.23
CA SER A 102 15.01 -6.87 4.46
C SER A 102 13.96 -7.98 4.46
N ILE A 103 14.14 -9.03 3.64
CA ILE A 103 13.13 -10.06 3.46
C ILE A 103 12.83 -10.82 4.76
N GLU A 104 13.83 -10.96 5.62
CA GLU A 104 13.72 -11.65 6.92
C GLU A 104 12.83 -10.92 7.95
N VAL A 105 12.45 -9.66 7.69
CA VAL A 105 11.49 -8.91 8.54
C VAL A 105 10.05 -9.38 8.32
N TYR A 106 9.76 -9.91 7.13
CA TYR A 106 8.42 -10.33 6.76
C TYR A 106 8.13 -11.74 7.29
N GLU A 107 6.88 -11.98 7.67
CA GLU A 107 6.38 -13.32 8.05
C GLU A 107 6.58 -14.33 6.93
N GLU A 108 6.78 -15.60 7.29
CA GLU A 108 7.10 -16.69 6.35
C GLU A 108 6.12 -16.78 5.18
N GLU A 109 4.82 -16.56 5.43
CA GLU A 109 3.78 -16.58 4.39
C GLU A 109 3.85 -15.37 3.45
N LEU A 110 4.32 -14.23 3.95
CA LEU A 110 4.46 -12.98 3.18
C LEU A 110 5.75 -12.95 2.35
N LYS A 111 6.83 -13.59 2.80
CA LYS A 111 8.12 -13.67 2.08
C LYS A 111 7.97 -14.03 0.59
N PRO A 112 7.32 -15.15 0.19
CA PRO A 112 7.19 -15.50 -1.23
C PRO A 112 6.38 -14.46 -2.03
N ILE A 113 5.40 -13.81 -1.41
CA ILE A 113 4.60 -12.74 -2.04
C ILE A 113 5.48 -11.51 -2.30
N ILE A 114 6.32 -11.12 -1.33
CA ILE A 114 7.27 -10.01 -1.47
C ILE A 114 8.32 -10.31 -2.54
N VAL A 115 8.88 -11.52 -2.56
CA VAL A 115 9.84 -11.94 -3.59
C VAL A 115 9.21 -11.91 -4.99
N LYS A 116 7.95 -12.34 -5.12
CA LYS A 116 7.22 -12.25 -6.40
C LYS A 116 6.97 -10.80 -6.80
N PHE A 117 6.52 -9.95 -5.86
CA PHE A 117 6.26 -8.54 -6.09
C PHE A 117 7.52 -7.76 -6.50
N SER A 118 8.66 -8.06 -5.86
CA SER A 118 9.92 -7.35 -6.07
C SER A 118 10.47 -7.50 -7.50
N LYS A 119 10.06 -8.53 -8.27
CA LYS A 119 10.41 -8.70 -9.68
C LYS A 119 9.84 -7.59 -10.59
N SER A 120 8.70 -7.01 -10.23
CA SER A 120 8.08 -5.90 -10.97
C SER A 120 7.28 -5.01 -10.02
N PRO A 121 7.96 -4.24 -9.15
CA PRO A 121 7.30 -3.47 -8.11
C PRO A 121 6.30 -2.48 -8.69
N LYS A 122 5.12 -2.39 -8.08
CA LYS A 122 4.06 -1.47 -8.50
C LYS A 122 4.09 -0.21 -7.63
N ALA A 123 3.76 0.92 -8.25
CA ALA A 123 3.64 2.22 -7.58
C ALA A 123 2.56 2.23 -6.48
N ASN A 124 1.51 1.41 -6.64
CA ASN A 124 0.44 1.30 -5.68
C ASN A 124 0.29 -0.17 -5.25
N PHE A 125 0.40 -0.40 -3.93
CA PHE A 125 0.14 -1.67 -3.27
C PHE A 125 -1.17 -2.33 -3.72
N MET A 126 -2.25 -1.55 -3.88
CA MET A 126 -3.57 -2.02 -4.32
C MET A 126 -3.60 -2.55 -5.76
N SER A 127 -2.49 -2.44 -6.49
CA SER A 127 -2.31 -3.03 -7.82
C SER A 127 -1.66 -4.42 -7.78
N SER A 128 -1.34 -4.94 -6.60
CA SER A 128 -0.79 -6.28 -6.39
C SER A 128 -1.85 -7.18 -5.73
N PRO A 129 -2.52 -8.06 -6.50
CA PRO A 129 -3.59 -8.90 -5.96
C PRO A 129 -3.18 -9.76 -4.77
N ASP A 130 -1.98 -10.36 -4.82
CA ASP A 130 -1.50 -11.26 -3.78
C ASP A 130 -1.26 -10.52 -2.46
N LEU A 131 -0.65 -9.33 -2.55
CA LEU A 131 -0.44 -8.47 -1.38
C LEU A 131 -1.77 -7.96 -0.81
N VAL A 132 -2.68 -7.49 -1.67
CA VAL A 132 -4.01 -7.04 -1.22
C VAL A 132 -4.73 -8.15 -0.49
N LYS A 133 -4.75 -9.36 -1.05
CA LYS A 133 -5.36 -10.52 -0.40
C LYS A 133 -4.73 -10.79 0.97
N TYR A 134 -3.42 -10.93 1.05
CA TYR A 134 -2.73 -11.20 2.32
C TYR A 134 -3.14 -10.21 3.42
N PHE A 135 -3.02 -8.91 3.16
CA PHE A 135 -3.31 -7.87 4.16
C PHE A 135 -4.80 -7.59 4.39
N HIS A 136 -5.70 -8.17 3.60
CA HIS A 136 -7.15 -8.05 3.79
C HIS A 136 -7.77 -9.32 4.37
N ILE A 137 -7.10 -10.48 4.26
CA ILE A 137 -7.52 -11.74 4.89
C ILE A 137 -7.46 -11.63 6.42
N GLU A 138 -6.50 -10.88 6.97
CA GLU A 138 -6.35 -10.68 8.42
C GLU A 138 -7.46 -9.82 9.06
N LYS A 139 -8.33 -9.17 8.27
CA LYS A 139 -9.52 -8.45 8.76
C LYS A 139 -10.77 -9.30 8.55
N GLN A 140 -10.83 -10.43 9.25
CA GLN A 140 -11.92 -11.40 9.18
C GLN A 140 -13.21 -10.94 9.90
N ASP A 141 -13.22 -9.74 10.47
CA ASP A 141 -14.28 -9.25 11.38
C ASP A 141 -15.18 -8.15 10.79
N ASP A 142 -14.93 -7.74 9.55
CA ASP A 142 -15.80 -6.79 8.86
C ASP A 142 -16.73 -7.58 7.92
N ASN A 143 -18.05 -7.29 7.91
CA ASN A 143 -19.07 -7.80 6.96
C ASN A 143 -18.81 -7.44 5.47
N LEU A 144 -17.55 -7.18 5.15
CA LEU A 144 -17.03 -6.79 3.85
C LEU A 144 -16.52 -8.04 3.11
N LEU A 145 -16.82 -8.09 1.82
CA LEU A 145 -16.31 -9.07 0.87
C LEU A 145 -15.67 -8.35 -0.32
N PHE A 146 -14.92 -9.07 -1.15
CA PHE A 146 -14.47 -8.55 -2.43
C PHE A 146 -15.60 -8.58 -3.44
N ILE A 147 -15.73 -7.54 -4.26
CA ILE A 147 -16.79 -7.47 -5.27
C ILE A 147 -16.78 -8.65 -6.26
N GLN A 148 -15.63 -9.26 -6.50
CA GLN A 148 -15.53 -10.46 -7.34
C GLN A 148 -16.25 -11.69 -6.78
N GLU A 149 -16.58 -11.68 -5.48
CA GLU A 149 -17.33 -12.75 -4.80
C GLU A 149 -18.85 -12.57 -4.98
N LEU A 150 -19.30 -11.41 -5.48
CA LEU A 150 -20.71 -11.15 -5.79
C LEU A 150 -21.10 -11.64 -7.19
N GLN A 151 -22.35 -12.04 -7.33
CA GLN A 151 -22.98 -12.41 -8.59
C GLN A 151 -23.66 -11.21 -9.26
N LYS A 152 -23.69 -11.21 -10.59
CA LYS A 152 -24.46 -10.22 -11.36
C LYS A 152 -25.90 -10.19 -10.87
N GLY A 153 -26.42 -8.99 -10.62
CA GLY A 153 -27.76 -8.78 -10.06
C GLY A 153 -27.77 -8.57 -8.55
N GLU A 154 -26.70 -8.93 -7.82
CA GLU A 154 -26.62 -8.67 -6.39
C GLU A 154 -26.40 -7.17 -6.09
N TYR A 155 -26.89 -6.76 -4.91
CA TYR A 155 -26.73 -5.42 -4.37
C TYR A 155 -25.65 -5.40 -3.29
N PHE A 156 -24.94 -4.29 -3.21
CA PHE A 156 -23.93 -4.07 -2.17
C PHE A 156 -23.88 -2.61 -1.74
N ILE A 157 -23.29 -2.37 -0.57
CA ILE A 157 -23.02 -1.02 -0.06
C ILE A 157 -21.53 -0.71 -0.23
N TYR A 158 -21.24 0.46 -0.78
CA TYR A 158 -19.90 1.02 -0.84
C TYR A 158 -19.94 2.49 -0.45
N ARG A 159 -19.13 2.88 0.55
CA ARG A 159 -19.11 4.25 1.09
C ARG A 159 -20.50 4.79 1.47
N ARG A 160 -21.32 3.94 2.10
CA ARG A 160 -22.70 4.23 2.54
C ARG A 160 -23.71 4.46 1.41
N GLU A 161 -23.34 4.20 0.16
CA GLU A 161 -24.26 4.23 -0.98
C GLU A 161 -24.53 2.82 -1.49
N LYS A 162 -25.75 2.57 -1.97
CA LYS A 162 -26.17 1.26 -2.50
C LYS A 162 -25.91 1.17 -4.01
N TYR A 163 -25.32 0.06 -4.43
CA TYR A 163 -24.98 -0.24 -5.82
C TYR A 163 -25.60 -1.57 -6.27
N LEU A 164 -25.87 -1.67 -7.57
CA LEU A 164 -26.22 -2.91 -8.26
C LEU A 164 -25.02 -3.38 -9.09
N LEU A 165 -24.64 -4.65 -8.95
CA LEU A 165 -23.62 -5.27 -9.79
C LEU A 165 -24.20 -5.66 -11.16
N GLU A 166 -23.85 -4.94 -12.22
CA GLU A 166 -24.35 -5.22 -13.58
C GLU A 166 -23.54 -6.30 -14.31
N GLY A 167 -22.31 -6.58 -13.87
CA GLY A 167 -21.47 -7.67 -14.38
C GLY A 167 -20.02 -7.26 -14.64
N LEU A 168 -19.25 -8.18 -15.24
CA LEU A 168 -17.85 -7.97 -15.56
C LEU A 168 -17.68 -7.12 -16.83
N ILE A 169 -16.75 -6.15 -16.80
CA ILE A 169 -16.29 -5.36 -17.93
C ILE A 169 -14.76 -5.44 -18.03
N LYS A 170 -14.25 -6.13 -19.05
CA LYS A 170 -12.81 -6.43 -19.21
C LYS A 170 -12.24 -7.15 -17.98
N LYS A 171 -11.60 -6.40 -17.07
CA LYS A 171 -10.96 -6.89 -15.83
C LYS A 171 -11.59 -6.33 -14.56
N ASN A 172 -12.64 -5.52 -14.69
CA ASN A 172 -13.30 -4.81 -13.60
C ASN A 172 -14.80 -5.15 -13.59
N TYR A 173 -15.53 -4.67 -12.59
CA TYR A 173 -16.96 -4.88 -12.43
C TYR A 173 -17.72 -3.57 -12.67
N LEU A 174 -18.73 -3.61 -13.54
CA LEU A 174 -19.61 -2.49 -13.82
C LEU A 174 -20.73 -2.47 -12.78
N CYS A 175 -20.84 -1.34 -12.07
CA CYS A 175 -21.80 -1.20 -10.98
C CYS A 175 -22.59 0.09 -11.15
N LYS A 176 -23.88 0.04 -10.90
CA LYS A 176 -24.77 1.20 -10.97
C LYS A 176 -25.08 1.70 -9.56
N ASN A 177 -24.75 2.95 -9.25
CA ASN A 177 -25.21 3.60 -8.02
C ASN A 177 -26.73 3.80 -8.11
N LEU A 178 -27.48 3.31 -7.11
CA LEU A 178 -28.94 3.33 -7.17
C LEU A 178 -29.55 4.71 -6.86
N ALA A 179 -28.85 5.56 -6.12
CA ALA A 179 -29.33 6.92 -5.81
C ALA A 179 -29.20 7.85 -7.03
N THR A 180 -28.13 7.72 -7.81
CA THR A 180 -27.81 8.64 -8.92
C THR A 180 -28.03 8.05 -10.30
N GLY A 181 -28.16 6.73 -10.41
CA GLY A 181 -28.22 6.01 -11.68
C GLY A 181 -26.90 5.93 -12.45
N ARG A 182 -25.83 6.57 -11.95
CA ARG A 182 -24.50 6.60 -12.60
C ARG A 182 -23.80 5.24 -12.52
N LYS A 183 -23.04 4.91 -13.56
CA LYS A 183 -22.26 3.68 -13.66
C LYS A 183 -20.79 3.92 -13.30
N TYR A 184 -20.20 2.97 -12.58
CA TYR A 184 -18.84 3.02 -12.06
C TYR A 184 -18.13 1.69 -12.32
N SER A 185 -16.81 1.76 -12.51
CA SER A 185 -15.96 0.58 -12.68
C SER A 185 -15.24 0.27 -11.36
N PHE A 186 -15.50 -0.90 -10.79
CA PHE A 186 -14.88 -1.39 -9.56
C PHE A 186 -13.80 -2.42 -9.87
N LYS A 187 -12.66 -2.34 -9.18
CA LYS A 187 -11.62 -3.37 -9.28
C LYS A 187 -12.09 -4.67 -8.62
N PRO A 188 -11.66 -5.86 -9.06
CA PRO A 188 -12.07 -7.15 -8.48
C PRO A 188 -11.88 -7.27 -6.96
N LEU A 189 -10.82 -6.63 -6.44
CA LEU A 189 -10.49 -6.63 -5.00
C LEU A 189 -11.03 -5.40 -4.25
N ALA A 190 -12.01 -4.69 -4.80
CA ALA A 190 -12.71 -3.66 -4.05
C ALA A 190 -13.54 -4.31 -2.93
N ARG A 191 -13.34 -3.84 -1.68
CA ARG A 191 -14.12 -4.27 -0.52
C ARG A 191 -15.48 -3.59 -0.51
N VAL A 192 -16.54 -4.37 -0.38
CA VAL A 192 -17.95 -3.94 -0.39
C VAL A 192 -18.73 -4.70 0.69
N GLU A 193 -19.76 -4.09 1.23
CA GLU A 193 -20.64 -4.72 2.23
C GLU A 193 -21.82 -5.42 1.52
N LYS A 194 -22.10 -6.68 1.85
CA LYS A 194 -23.23 -7.40 1.27
C LYS A 194 -24.53 -6.78 1.78
N CYS A 195 -25.48 -6.48 0.90
CA CYS A 195 -26.85 -6.25 1.36
C CYS A 195 -27.42 -7.60 1.84
N THR A 196 -27.70 -7.71 3.14
CA THR A 196 -28.60 -8.75 3.66
C THR A 196 -30.03 -8.54 3.18
#